data_AF-A0A958FUM6-F1
#
_entry.id   AF-A0A958FUM6-F1
#
_cell.length_a   1.000
_cell.length_b   1.000
_cell.length_c   1.000
_cell.angle_alpha   90.00
_cell.angle_beta   90.00
_cell.angle_gamma   90.00
#
_symmetry.space_group_name_H-M   'P 1'
#
loop_
_entity.id
_entity.type
_entity.pdbx_description
1 polymer ?
#
loop_
_entity_poly.entity_id
_entity_poly.type
_entity_poly.pdbx_seq_one_letter_code
_entity_poly.pdbx_strand_id
1 'polypeptide(L)'
;DYRVQRNGQTLVMGFFSQNPEKMWAFDPENHRDYQADMQIAGGDHYRFYLHGVQFSDAEMTRIRQHHEAKFRQISEFLGLKSAQDSIDYHIFGSFEDKGLVTGNTDLTHIDAEKNAIYSVIRDGIRGDDFCSDARLLLRNHFGEAGKTVLEIGLSIYFSENWHEKGYRYWAARLWDSGNAAPLAEMLDNEQIAQDSPLVMPPLAGSFVAYLLDVWGKQQFLDRYKTWQPTAAEIAKLEAGWHWHLAQLANEFRGQMAADRASFPKFGDFRKGFCFAHEGYQIYNGYLSRKSDAALAKLAEMGGNAVSITPFSFMRDPGKPAFLRFSSGSGSENDESVIHSALTAKSLGMSVMLKPHIWLGGGSWPGDIHMQSDADWQQFFNNYHRWMRHYALMAEMYQIDVLCVGVELAK
;
A
#
# COMPACT_ATOMS: atom_id res chain seq x y z
N ASP A 1 23.08 -3.54 18.69
CA ASP A 1 21.75 -4.18 18.87
C ASP A 1 21.94 -5.69 18.94
N TYR A 2 20.90 -6.43 19.33
CA TYR A 2 20.89 -7.89 19.34
C TYR A 2 19.54 -8.41 18.86
N ARG A 3 19.54 -9.60 18.26
CA ARG A 3 18.34 -10.28 17.76
C ARG A 3 18.41 -11.78 18.06
N VAL A 4 17.28 -12.36 18.43
CA VAL A 4 17.11 -13.82 18.51
C VAL A 4 16.13 -14.22 17.41
N GLN A 5 16.54 -15.14 16.55
CA GLN A 5 15.75 -15.58 15.42
C GLN A 5 15.54 -17.09 15.44
N ARG A 6 14.38 -17.55 14.95
CA ARG A 6 14.06 -18.95 14.73
C ARG A 6 13.31 -19.08 13.41
N ASN A 7 13.78 -19.97 12.52
CA ASN A 7 13.17 -20.21 11.21
C ASN A 7 12.93 -18.93 10.39
N GLY A 8 13.88 -17.99 10.44
CA GLY A 8 13.80 -16.71 9.73
C GLY A 8 12.91 -15.65 10.39
N GLN A 9 12.19 -15.96 11.46
CA GLN A 9 11.39 -14.99 12.22
C GLN A 9 12.18 -14.43 13.39
N THR A 10 12.09 -13.12 13.60
CA THR A 10 12.65 -12.47 14.79
C THR A 10 11.71 -12.66 15.97
N LEU A 11 12.20 -13.33 17.01
CA LEU A 11 11.45 -13.57 18.26
C LEU A 11 11.71 -12.45 19.26
N VAL A 12 12.96 -12.01 19.34
CA VAL A 12 13.41 -10.99 20.30
C VAL A 12 14.31 -10.00 19.59
N MET A 13 14.14 -8.72 19.88
CA MET A 13 15.05 -7.66 19.45
C MET A 13 15.33 -6.71 20.60
N GLY A 14 16.55 -6.22 20.69
CA GLY A 14 16.87 -5.16 21.64
C GLY A 14 18.15 -4.41 21.31
N PHE A 15 18.41 -3.40 22.13
CA PHE A 15 19.60 -2.56 22.00
C PHE A 15 20.43 -2.66 23.26
N PHE A 16 21.72 -2.34 23.13
CA PHE A 16 22.58 -2.13 24.27
C PHE A 16 22.52 -0.65 24.65
N SER A 17 22.47 -0.39 25.95
CA SER A 17 22.45 0.95 26.52
C SER A 17 23.62 1.78 25.99
N GLN A 18 23.30 2.98 25.49
CA GLN A 18 24.27 3.99 25.07
C GLN A 18 24.66 4.92 26.22
N ASN A 19 24.08 4.75 27.41
CA ASN A 19 24.49 5.50 28.59
C ASN A 19 25.93 5.10 28.97
N PRO A 20 26.88 6.06 29.03
CA PRO A 20 28.28 5.78 29.38
C PRO A 20 28.44 5.01 30.70
N GLU A 21 27.57 5.21 31.68
CA GLU A 21 27.62 4.54 32.99
C GLU A 21 27.15 3.08 32.96
N LYS A 22 26.40 2.69 31.94
CA LYS A 22 25.82 1.35 31.76
C LYS A 22 26.10 0.80 30.36
N MET A 23 27.26 1.14 29.81
CA MET A 23 27.63 0.73 28.45
C MET A 23 27.61 -0.80 28.36
N TRP A 24 27.02 -1.33 27.28
CA TRP A 24 26.83 -2.77 27.03
C TRP A 24 25.79 -3.49 27.89
N ALA A 25 25.15 -2.83 28.86
CA ALA A 25 23.96 -3.38 29.50
C ALA A 25 22.80 -3.46 28.50
N PHE A 26 21.88 -4.39 28.70
CA PHE A 26 20.63 -4.41 27.96
C PHE A 26 19.85 -3.12 28.19
N ASP A 27 19.31 -2.55 27.12
CA ASP A 27 18.39 -1.42 27.17
C ASP A 27 16.96 -1.97 27.29
N PRO A 28 16.34 -1.95 28.48
CA PRO A 28 15.01 -2.51 28.68
C PRO A 28 13.92 -1.71 27.96
N GLU A 29 14.11 -0.42 27.70
CA GLU A 29 13.10 0.43 27.04
C GLU A 29 12.95 0.08 25.56
N ASN A 30 14.06 -0.37 24.95
CA ASN A 30 14.14 -0.75 23.55
C ASN A 30 14.24 -2.28 23.34
N HIS A 31 13.93 -3.07 24.38
CA HIS A 31 13.81 -4.52 24.30
C HIS A 31 12.39 -4.94 23.94
N ARG A 32 12.25 -5.91 23.03
CA ARG A 32 10.98 -6.48 22.58
C ARG A 32 11.08 -7.99 22.52
N ASP A 33 10.10 -8.67 23.12
CA ASP A 33 9.90 -10.11 23.02
C ASP A 33 8.58 -10.38 22.32
N TYR A 34 8.64 -10.46 20.99
CA TYR A 34 7.47 -10.62 20.12
C TYR A 34 6.74 -11.94 20.36
N GLN A 35 7.41 -12.94 20.93
CA GLN A 35 6.76 -14.21 21.26
C GLN A 35 5.98 -14.10 22.57
N ALA A 36 6.55 -13.46 23.60
CA ALA A 36 5.89 -13.25 24.88
C ALA A 36 4.69 -12.29 24.76
N ASP A 37 4.78 -11.31 23.86
CA ASP A 37 3.75 -10.30 23.64
C ASP A 37 2.58 -10.76 22.75
N MET A 38 2.64 -12.00 22.25
CA MET A 38 1.65 -12.55 21.33
C MET A 38 0.43 -13.14 22.07
N GLN A 39 -0.76 -12.65 21.74
CA GLN A 39 -2.02 -13.21 22.26
C GLN A 39 -2.76 -13.98 21.17
N ILE A 40 -3.45 -15.05 21.55
CA ILE A 40 -4.24 -15.87 20.64
C ILE A 40 -5.73 -15.71 20.94
N ALA A 41 -6.50 -15.47 19.89
CA ALA A 41 -7.95 -15.33 19.92
C ALA A 41 -8.58 -16.30 18.90
N GLY A 42 -9.51 -17.14 19.35
CA GLY A 42 -10.21 -18.09 18.47
C GLY A 42 -11.38 -17.46 17.70
N GLY A 43 -11.56 -17.91 16.46
CA GLY A 43 -12.75 -17.78 15.62
C GLY A 43 -13.14 -19.14 15.03
N ASP A 44 -14.15 -19.18 14.16
CA ASP A 44 -14.60 -20.43 13.54
C ASP A 44 -13.68 -20.80 12.37
N HIS A 45 -13.39 -19.83 11.48
CA HIS A 45 -12.51 -20.00 10.33
C HIS A 45 -11.16 -19.27 10.46
N TYR A 46 -10.96 -18.55 11.57
CA TYR A 46 -9.76 -17.76 11.82
C TYR A 46 -9.15 -18.06 13.20
N ARG A 47 -7.81 -18.08 13.24
CA ARG A 47 -7.02 -18.01 14.48
C ARG A 47 -6.29 -16.68 14.49
N PHE A 48 -6.66 -15.79 15.40
CA PHE A 48 -6.07 -14.45 15.48
C PHE A 48 -4.84 -14.47 16.39
N TYR A 49 -3.74 -13.90 15.90
CA TYR A 49 -2.49 -13.70 16.63
C TYR A 49 -2.24 -12.20 16.75
N LEU A 50 -2.33 -11.67 17.96
CA LEU A 50 -2.18 -10.23 18.24
C LEU A 50 -0.73 -9.95 18.66
N HIS A 51 -0.02 -9.08 17.93
CA HIS A 51 1.39 -8.74 18.13
C HIS A 51 1.53 -7.31 18.65
N GLY A 52 1.73 -7.16 19.96
CA GLY A 52 1.92 -5.85 20.59
C GLY A 52 0.71 -4.92 20.51
N VAL A 53 -0.48 -5.46 20.23
CA VAL A 53 -1.76 -4.74 20.18
C VAL A 53 -2.72 -5.27 21.24
N GLN A 54 -3.52 -4.35 21.76
CA GLN A 54 -4.62 -4.67 22.67
C GLN A 54 -5.88 -4.02 22.13
N PHE A 55 -6.89 -4.84 21.92
CA PHE A 55 -8.22 -4.41 21.54
C PHE A 55 -9.16 -4.63 22.72
N SER A 56 -10.16 -3.77 22.89
CA SER A 56 -11.23 -4.05 23.84
C SER A 56 -12.00 -5.32 23.42
N ASP A 57 -12.66 -5.98 24.38
CA ASP A 57 -13.49 -7.16 24.10
C ASP A 57 -14.56 -6.88 23.02
N ALA A 58 -15.11 -5.65 23.03
CA ALA A 58 -16.09 -5.21 22.04
C ALA A 58 -15.47 -5.09 20.63
N GLU A 59 -14.26 -4.55 20.51
CA GLU A 59 -13.55 -4.46 19.23
C GLU A 59 -13.13 -5.83 18.71
N MET A 60 -12.60 -6.71 19.56
CA MET A 60 -12.27 -8.07 19.16
C MET A 60 -13.50 -8.84 18.68
N THR A 61 -14.64 -8.65 19.35
CA THR A 61 -15.91 -9.26 18.93
C THR A 61 -16.31 -8.77 17.53
N ARG A 62 -16.19 -7.46 17.27
CA ARG A 62 -16.48 -6.89 15.93
C ARG A 62 -15.52 -7.40 14.87
N ILE A 63 -14.22 -7.44 15.15
CA ILE A 63 -13.20 -7.96 14.22
C ILE A 63 -13.55 -9.40 13.83
N ARG A 64 -13.79 -10.27 14.82
CA ARG A 64 -14.16 -11.68 14.57
C ARG A 64 -15.43 -11.80 13.73
N GLN A 65 -16.50 -11.11 14.13
CA GLN A 65 -17.77 -11.15 13.41
C GLN A 65 -17.65 -10.66 11.96
N HIS A 66 -16.85 -9.62 11.72
CA HIS A 66 -16.62 -9.11 10.38
C HIS A 66 -15.85 -10.11 9.52
N HIS A 67 -14.77 -10.69 10.05
CA HIS A 67 -13.99 -11.72 9.34
C HIS A 67 -14.85 -12.93 9.00
N GLU A 68 -15.65 -13.43 9.95
CA GLU A 68 -16.55 -14.56 9.71
C GLU A 68 -17.65 -14.24 8.67
N ALA A 69 -18.22 -13.03 8.72
CA ALA A 69 -19.20 -12.60 7.73
C ALA A 69 -18.58 -12.51 6.33
N LYS A 70 -17.37 -11.94 6.22
CA LYS A 70 -16.69 -11.77 4.95
C LYS A 70 -16.20 -13.10 4.38
N PHE A 71 -15.68 -13.98 5.22
CA PHE A 71 -15.32 -15.34 4.83
C PHE A 71 -16.51 -16.11 4.27
N ARG A 72 -17.69 -16.03 4.91
CA ARG A 72 -18.93 -16.63 4.38
C ARG A 72 -19.31 -16.03 3.03
N GLN A 73 -19.30 -14.70 2.91
CA GLN A 73 -19.62 -14.01 1.65
C GLN A 73 -18.70 -14.47 0.50
N ILE A 74 -17.38 -14.50 0.74
CA ILE A 74 -16.40 -14.94 -0.26
C ILE A 74 -16.59 -16.43 -0.56
N SER A 75 -16.78 -17.27 0.45
CA SER A 75 -16.97 -18.71 0.29
C SER A 75 -18.22 -19.06 -0.51
N GLU A 76 -19.34 -18.40 -0.24
CA GLU A 76 -20.58 -18.53 -1.01
C GLU A 76 -20.40 -18.05 -2.46
N PHE A 77 -19.67 -16.95 -2.65
CA PHE A 77 -19.33 -16.47 -3.98
C PHE A 77 -18.45 -17.49 -4.73
N LEU A 78 -17.45 -18.08 -4.11
CA LEU A 78 -16.55 -19.02 -4.79
C LEU A 78 -17.13 -20.45 -4.85
N GLY A 79 -18.22 -20.75 -4.13
CA GLY A 79 -18.79 -22.10 -4.05
C GLY A 79 -17.93 -23.05 -3.23
N LEU A 80 -17.23 -22.55 -2.20
CA LEU A 80 -16.35 -23.34 -1.35
C LEU A 80 -17.18 -24.32 -0.50
N LYS A 81 -16.67 -25.53 -0.30
CA LYS A 81 -17.27 -26.52 0.60
C LYS A 81 -16.85 -26.22 2.05
N SER A 82 -17.68 -26.62 3.00
CA SER A 82 -17.59 -26.28 4.44
C SER A 82 -16.34 -26.76 5.20
N ALA A 83 -15.46 -27.54 4.58
CA ALA A 83 -14.20 -27.95 5.20
C ALA A 83 -13.05 -27.14 4.60
N GLN A 84 -12.69 -26.05 5.27
CA GLN A 84 -11.45 -25.32 5.01
C GLN A 84 -10.61 -25.29 6.29
N ASP A 85 -9.30 -25.38 6.11
CA ASP A 85 -8.36 -25.14 7.20
C ASP A 85 -8.52 -23.71 7.71
N SER A 86 -8.41 -23.53 9.02
CA SER A 86 -8.44 -22.20 9.62
C SER A 86 -7.32 -21.33 9.05
N ILE A 87 -7.62 -20.05 8.83
CA ILE A 87 -6.65 -19.05 8.43
C ILE A 87 -5.97 -18.47 9.68
N ASP A 88 -4.64 -18.43 9.68
CA ASP A 88 -3.88 -17.76 10.74
C ASP A 88 -3.78 -16.27 10.44
N TYR A 89 -4.45 -15.45 11.24
CA TYR A 89 -4.54 -14.01 11.01
C TYR A 89 -3.71 -13.25 12.04
N HIS A 90 -2.54 -12.78 11.63
CA HIS A 90 -1.62 -12.02 12.46
C HIS A 90 -1.90 -10.52 12.36
N ILE A 91 -2.19 -9.88 13.50
CA ILE A 91 -2.46 -8.45 13.60
C ILE A 91 -1.32 -7.76 14.35
N PHE A 92 -0.69 -6.80 13.70
CA PHE A 92 0.37 -5.97 14.27
C PHE A 92 -0.11 -4.53 14.49
N GLY A 93 0.42 -3.89 15.54
CA GLY A 93 0.10 -2.49 15.87
C GLY A 93 0.98 -1.48 15.15
N SER A 94 2.05 -1.95 14.50
CA SER A 94 2.99 -1.11 13.78
C SER A 94 3.59 -1.85 12.59
N PHE A 95 3.95 -1.09 11.55
CA PHE A 95 4.74 -1.63 10.43
C PHE A 95 6.14 -2.05 10.88
N GLU A 96 6.73 -1.37 11.87
CA GLU A 96 8.04 -1.71 12.40
C GLU A 96 8.04 -3.12 13.00
N ASP A 97 7.09 -3.45 13.88
CA ASP A 97 7.04 -4.78 14.51
C ASP A 97 6.76 -5.87 13.48
N LYS A 98 5.81 -5.63 12.57
CA LYS A 98 5.52 -6.55 11.46
C LYS A 98 6.78 -6.79 10.62
N GLY A 99 7.44 -5.72 10.19
CA GLY A 99 8.67 -5.79 9.41
C GLY A 99 9.80 -6.51 10.14
N LEU A 100 9.98 -6.27 11.44
CA LEU A 100 11.02 -6.93 12.24
C LEU A 100 10.75 -8.43 12.43
N VAL A 101 9.48 -8.81 12.62
CA VAL A 101 9.08 -10.22 12.81
C VAL A 101 9.09 -11.00 11.50
N THR A 102 8.53 -10.43 10.43
CA THR A 102 8.29 -11.15 9.17
C THR A 102 9.26 -10.81 8.05
N GLY A 103 10.03 -9.72 8.18
CA GLY A 103 10.85 -9.17 7.10
C GLY A 103 10.05 -8.44 6.02
N ASN A 104 8.74 -8.23 6.19
CA ASN A 104 7.85 -7.61 5.20
C ASN A 104 6.99 -6.52 5.85
N THR A 105 7.06 -5.30 5.34
CA THR A 105 6.37 -4.13 5.91
C THR A 105 5.08 -3.76 5.19
N ASP A 106 4.67 -4.50 4.16
CA ASP A 106 3.44 -4.22 3.40
C ASP A 106 2.23 -4.06 4.34
N LEU A 107 1.21 -3.30 3.98
CA LEU A 107 -0.01 -3.22 4.81
C LEU A 107 -0.58 -4.60 5.16
N THR A 108 -0.62 -5.48 4.16
CA THR A 108 -0.95 -6.90 4.33
C THR A 108 -0.07 -7.77 3.45
N HIS A 109 0.27 -8.98 3.90
CA HIS A 109 0.79 -10.04 3.01
C HIS A 109 0.26 -11.42 3.39
N ILE A 110 0.33 -12.34 2.44
CA ILE A 110 -0.09 -13.75 2.57
C ILE A 110 1.15 -14.64 2.64
N ASP A 111 1.14 -15.60 3.56
CA ASP A 111 2.02 -16.76 3.58
C ASP A 111 1.18 -18.00 3.26
N ALA A 112 1.19 -18.40 1.99
CA ALA A 112 0.34 -19.47 1.47
C ALA A 112 0.71 -20.84 2.06
N GLU A 113 1.98 -21.07 2.37
CA GLU A 113 2.44 -22.34 2.96
C GLU A 113 1.88 -22.54 4.37
N LYS A 114 1.72 -21.45 5.12
CA LYS A 114 1.15 -21.45 6.47
C LYS A 114 -0.35 -21.19 6.51
N ASN A 115 -1.00 -20.97 5.36
CA ASN A 115 -2.37 -20.47 5.29
C ASN A 115 -2.60 -19.25 6.18
N ALA A 116 -1.67 -18.29 6.13
CA ALA A 116 -1.62 -17.16 7.06
C ALA A 116 -1.67 -15.81 6.36
N ILE A 117 -2.25 -14.82 7.03
CA ILE A 117 -2.32 -13.42 6.63
C ILE A 117 -1.70 -12.58 7.73
N TYR A 118 -0.83 -11.65 7.36
CA TYR A 118 -0.18 -10.71 8.27
C TYR A 118 -0.64 -9.30 7.91
N SER A 119 -1.22 -8.60 8.87
CA SER A 119 -1.91 -7.32 8.67
C SER A 119 -1.51 -6.31 9.74
N VAL A 120 -1.45 -5.02 9.38
CA VAL A 120 -1.31 -3.91 10.33
C VAL A 120 -2.67 -3.28 10.59
N ILE A 121 -3.06 -3.18 11.85
CA ILE A 121 -4.31 -2.55 12.28
C ILE A 121 -4.02 -1.58 13.42
N ARG A 122 -4.24 -0.28 13.17
CA ARG A 122 -4.16 0.81 14.15
C ARG A 122 -5.02 2.00 13.70
N ASP A 123 -5.07 3.06 14.49
CA ASP A 123 -5.82 4.27 14.13
C ASP A 123 -5.34 4.84 12.78
N GLY A 124 -6.28 5.04 11.84
CA GLY A 124 -6.00 5.52 10.48
C GLY A 124 -5.34 4.51 9.53
N ILE A 125 -5.07 3.26 9.97
CA ILE A 125 -4.48 2.21 9.13
C ILE A 125 -5.20 0.88 9.38
N ARG A 126 -5.93 0.41 8.38
CA ARG A 126 -6.77 -0.79 8.46
C ARG A 126 -6.40 -1.77 7.35
N GLY A 127 -5.54 -2.73 7.67
CA GLY A 127 -5.23 -3.85 6.77
C GLY A 127 -6.28 -4.97 6.77
N ASP A 128 -7.37 -4.83 7.53
CA ASP A 128 -8.52 -5.75 7.47
C ASP A 128 -9.54 -5.32 6.42
N ASP A 129 -9.05 -4.98 5.23
CA ASP A 129 -9.86 -4.62 4.07
C ASP A 129 -10.35 -5.84 3.28
N PHE A 130 -9.92 -7.04 3.69
CA PHE A 130 -10.25 -8.36 3.15
C PHE A 130 -9.78 -8.64 1.72
N CYS A 131 -8.95 -7.78 1.13
CA CYS A 131 -8.31 -8.06 -0.15
C CYS A 131 -7.40 -9.30 -0.05
N SER A 132 -6.56 -9.38 0.99
CA SER A 132 -5.70 -10.53 1.23
C SER A 132 -6.47 -11.80 1.56
N ASP A 133 -7.57 -11.70 2.30
CA ASP A 133 -8.47 -12.83 2.59
C ASP A 133 -9.06 -13.42 1.32
N ALA A 134 -9.65 -12.58 0.47
CA ALA A 134 -10.19 -13.00 -0.80
C ALA A 134 -9.12 -13.64 -1.69
N ARG A 135 -7.92 -13.04 -1.76
CA ARG A 135 -6.82 -13.56 -2.56
C ARG A 135 -6.32 -14.92 -2.07
N LEU A 136 -6.20 -15.12 -0.76
CA LEU A 136 -5.80 -16.41 -0.18
C LEU A 136 -6.83 -17.50 -0.52
N LEU A 137 -8.12 -17.22 -0.32
CA LEU A 137 -9.20 -18.17 -0.65
C LEU A 137 -9.28 -18.48 -2.15
N LEU A 138 -9.09 -17.47 -3.00
CA LEU A 138 -9.02 -17.63 -4.45
C LEU A 138 -7.88 -18.56 -4.86
N ARG A 139 -6.67 -18.32 -4.34
CA ARG A 139 -5.49 -19.14 -4.65
C ARG A 139 -5.63 -20.56 -4.14
N ASN A 140 -6.16 -20.75 -2.93
CA ASN A 140 -6.40 -22.08 -2.37
C ASN A 140 -7.41 -22.88 -3.21
N HIS A 141 -8.41 -22.23 -3.80
CA HIS A 141 -9.46 -22.92 -4.55
C HIS A 141 -9.20 -23.05 -6.05
N PHE A 142 -8.84 -21.94 -6.71
CA PHE A 142 -8.63 -21.89 -8.15
C PHE A 142 -7.14 -21.90 -8.54
N GLY A 143 -6.23 -21.61 -7.63
CA GLY A 143 -4.84 -21.27 -7.97
C GLY A 143 -4.74 -19.89 -8.61
N GLU A 144 -3.61 -19.63 -9.25
CA GLU A 144 -3.37 -18.35 -9.93
C GLU A 144 -4.30 -18.16 -11.14
N ALA A 145 -4.73 -16.92 -11.36
CA ALA A 145 -5.50 -16.52 -12.53
C ALA A 145 -4.64 -16.57 -13.81
N GLY A 146 -5.27 -16.75 -14.96
CA GLY A 146 -4.59 -16.63 -16.26
C GLY A 146 -4.11 -15.21 -16.55
N LYS A 147 -4.74 -14.22 -15.90
CA LYS A 147 -4.44 -12.80 -15.99
C LYS A 147 -4.37 -12.20 -14.59
N THR A 148 -3.27 -11.55 -14.24
CA THR A 148 -3.03 -10.97 -12.90
C THR A 148 -4.11 -9.96 -12.53
N VAL A 149 -4.62 -9.18 -13.48
CA VAL A 149 -5.72 -8.23 -13.27
C VAL A 149 -7.01 -8.88 -12.77
N LEU A 150 -7.30 -10.13 -13.14
CA LEU A 150 -8.49 -10.83 -12.66
C LEU A 150 -8.34 -11.23 -11.19
N GLU A 151 -7.15 -11.67 -10.79
CA GLU A 151 -6.86 -12.00 -9.38
C GLU A 151 -6.89 -10.74 -8.51
N ILE A 152 -6.18 -9.68 -8.92
CA ILE A 152 -6.20 -8.40 -8.21
C ILE A 152 -7.64 -7.87 -8.13
N GLY A 153 -8.33 -7.84 -9.26
CA GLY A 153 -9.67 -7.27 -9.36
C GLY A 153 -10.71 -8.03 -8.55
N LEU A 154 -10.71 -9.37 -8.60
CA LEU A 154 -11.66 -10.15 -7.80
C LEU A 154 -11.33 -10.09 -6.31
N SER A 155 -10.05 -9.98 -5.93
CA SER A 155 -9.67 -9.76 -4.53
C SER A 155 -10.19 -8.40 -4.02
N ILE A 156 -10.01 -7.35 -4.81
CA ILE A 156 -10.47 -5.99 -4.51
C ILE A 156 -12.00 -5.86 -4.53
N TYR A 157 -12.69 -6.64 -5.36
CA TYR A 157 -14.15 -6.65 -5.43
C TYR A 157 -14.81 -6.92 -4.06
N PHE A 158 -14.17 -7.71 -3.19
CA PHE A 158 -14.65 -7.98 -1.83
C PHE A 158 -14.23 -6.91 -0.80
N SER A 159 -13.36 -5.99 -1.19
CA SER A 159 -12.81 -4.91 -0.38
C SER A 159 -13.61 -3.61 -0.56
N GLU A 160 -14.84 -3.61 -0.04
CA GLU A 160 -15.79 -2.50 -0.20
C GLU A 160 -15.27 -1.17 0.37
N ASN A 161 -14.45 -1.23 1.43
CA ASN A 161 -13.87 -0.05 2.10
C ASN A 161 -12.36 0.10 1.82
N TRP A 162 -11.87 -0.44 0.71
CA TRP A 162 -10.46 -0.33 0.31
C TRP A 162 -9.96 1.14 0.38
N HIS A 163 -8.94 1.39 1.20
CA HIS A 163 -8.48 2.72 1.63
C HIS A 163 -9.62 3.70 1.94
N GLU A 164 -10.45 3.33 2.92
CA GLU A 164 -11.56 4.10 3.52
C GLU A 164 -12.77 4.36 2.60
N LYS A 165 -12.55 4.81 1.36
CA LYS A 165 -13.61 5.22 0.43
C LYS A 165 -14.08 4.11 -0.50
N GLY A 166 -13.35 3.01 -0.56
CA GLY A 166 -13.68 1.86 -1.40
C GLY A 166 -13.14 1.96 -2.82
N TYR A 167 -12.96 0.79 -3.45
CA TYR A 167 -12.36 0.70 -4.77
C TYR A 167 -13.18 1.39 -5.86
N ARG A 168 -14.52 1.42 -5.73
CA ARG A 168 -15.44 2.09 -6.68
C ARG A 168 -15.20 3.60 -6.72
N TYR A 169 -15.05 4.22 -5.55
CA TYR A 169 -14.73 5.65 -5.44
C TYR A 169 -13.35 5.94 -6.04
N TRP A 170 -12.34 5.15 -5.70
CA TRP A 170 -10.98 5.39 -6.19
C TRP A 170 -10.85 5.15 -7.70
N ALA A 171 -11.57 4.16 -8.26
CA ALA A 171 -11.66 3.95 -9.71
C ALA A 171 -12.34 5.14 -10.40
N ALA A 172 -13.43 5.67 -9.82
CA ALA A 172 -14.10 6.87 -10.29
C ALA A 172 -13.18 8.09 -10.28
N ARG A 173 -12.40 8.29 -9.21
CA ARG A 173 -11.40 9.37 -9.10
C ARG A 173 -10.31 9.27 -10.15
N LEU A 174 -9.79 8.07 -10.39
CA LEU A 174 -8.78 7.84 -11.42
C LEU A 174 -9.34 8.09 -12.82
N TRP A 175 -10.58 7.70 -13.09
CA TRP A 175 -11.25 8.02 -14.35
C TRP A 175 -11.47 9.52 -14.53
N ASP A 176 -12.07 10.19 -13.55
CA ASP A 176 -12.40 11.62 -13.59
C ASP A 176 -11.15 12.51 -13.76
N SER A 177 -10.01 12.06 -13.23
CA SER A 177 -8.72 12.75 -13.37
C SER A 177 -7.92 12.37 -14.62
N GLY A 178 -8.43 11.47 -15.48
CA GLY A 178 -7.72 11.02 -16.68
C GLY A 178 -6.54 10.09 -16.41
N ASN A 179 -6.52 9.41 -15.26
CA ASN A 179 -5.44 8.54 -14.79
C ASN A 179 -5.75 7.03 -14.87
N ALA A 180 -6.89 6.65 -15.45
CA ALA A 180 -7.19 5.24 -15.74
C ALA A 180 -6.19 4.67 -16.76
N ALA A 181 -5.69 3.47 -16.50
CA ALA A 181 -4.78 2.78 -17.41
C ALA A 181 -5.55 2.12 -18.58
N PRO A 182 -4.94 2.04 -19.78
CA PRO A 182 -5.49 1.25 -20.88
C PRO A 182 -5.69 -0.21 -20.48
N LEU A 183 -6.77 -0.83 -20.94
CA LEU A 183 -7.10 -2.21 -20.58
C LEU A 183 -6.04 -3.20 -21.09
N ALA A 184 -5.43 -2.91 -22.25
CA ALA A 184 -4.36 -3.74 -22.81
C ALA A 184 -3.13 -3.80 -21.88
N GLU A 185 -2.77 -2.70 -21.23
CA GLU A 185 -1.66 -2.65 -20.26
C GLU A 185 -2.02 -3.42 -18.98
N MET A 186 -3.25 -3.31 -18.50
CA MET A 186 -3.73 -4.06 -17.33
C MET A 186 -3.79 -5.58 -17.59
N LEU A 187 -4.07 -6.00 -18.82
CA LEU A 187 -4.12 -7.43 -19.22
C LEU A 187 -2.74 -8.04 -19.47
N ASP A 188 -1.69 -7.24 -19.46
CA ASP A 188 -0.30 -7.69 -19.51
C ASP A 188 0.23 -7.91 -18.09
N ASN A 189 0.53 -9.17 -17.77
CA ASN A 189 0.94 -9.57 -16.43
C ASN A 189 2.27 -8.94 -16.00
N GLU A 190 3.18 -8.64 -16.93
CA GLU A 190 4.47 -8.02 -16.63
C GLU A 190 4.30 -6.51 -16.41
N GLN A 191 3.47 -5.86 -17.22
CA GLN A 191 3.22 -4.42 -17.10
C GLN A 191 2.46 -4.09 -15.82
N ILE A 192 1.37 -4.80 -15.52
CA ILE A 192 0.59 -4.55 -14.30
C ILE A 192 1.40 -4.82 -13.02
N ALA A 193 2.34 -5.78 -13.05
CA ALA A 193 3.20 -6.09 -11.92
C ALA A 193 4.25 -5.00 -11.64
N GLN A 194 4.58 -4.18 -12.64
CA GLN A 194 5.51 -3.07 -12.50
C GLN A 194 4.81 -1.74 -12.19
N ASP A 195 3.52 -1.64 -12.49
CA ASP A 195 2.72 -0.44 -12.24
C ASP A 195 2.40 -0.25 -10.75
N SER A 196 1.71 0.85 -10.45
CA SER A 196 1.46 1.33 -9.10
C SER A 196 0.56 0.38 -8.29
N PRO A 197 0.99 -0.03 -7.08
CA PRO A 197 0.19 -0.85 -6.18
C PRO A 197 -1.00 -0.08 -5.57
N LEU A 198 -1.14 1.23 -5.82
CA LEU A 198 -2.29 2.02 -5.40
C LEU A 198 -3.26 2.34 -6.56
N VAL A 199 -2.77 2.40 -7.80
CA VAL A 199 -3.58 2.77 -8.97
C VAL A 199 -4.24 1.55 -9.60
N MET A 200 -3.48 0.46 -9.75
CA MET A 200 -4.00 -0.74 -10.42
C MET A 200 -5.14 -1.43 -9.68
N PRO A 201 -5.10 -1.59 -8.33
CA PRO A 201 -6.14 -2.34 -7.63
C PRO A 201 -7.58 -1.81 -7.83
N PRO A 202 -7.87 -0.50 -7.66
CA PRO A 202 -9.23 0.00 -7.85
C PRO A 202 -9.70 -0.12 -9.30
N LEU A 203 -8.81 0.11 -10.28
CA LEU A 203 -9.13 -0.10 -11.69
C LEU A 203 -9.45 -1.57 -11.97
N ALA A 204 -8.62 -2.50 -11.49
CA ALA A 204 -8.84 -3.94 -11.63
C ALA A 204 -10.16 -4.38 -10.97
N GLY A 205 -10.46 -3.87 -9.77
CA GLY A 205 -11.73 -4.14 -9.07
C GLY A 205 -12.95 -3.65 -9.86
N SER A 206 -12.87 -2.45 -10.44
CA SER A 206 -13.93 -1.92 -11.30
C SER A 206 -14.08 -2.71 -12.61
N PHE A 207 -12.98 -3.19 -13.18
CA PHE A 207 -13.00 -4.02 -14.39
C PHE A 207 -13.64 -5.37 -14.10
N VAL A 208 -13.28 -6.02 -12.99
CA VAL A 208 -13.91 -7.29 -12.58
C VAL A 208 -15.40 -7.09 -12.25
N ALA A 209 -15.79 -6.00 -11.59
CA ALA A 209 -17.20 -5.68 -11.38
C ALA A 209 -17.96 -5.58 -12.72
N TYR A 210 -17.40 -4.86 -13.69
CA TYR A 210 -17.95 -4.80 -15.04
C TYR A 210 -18.04 -6.18 -15.71
N LEU A 211 -16.99 -7.00 -15.62
CA LEU A 211 -17.00 -8.36 -16.18
C LEU A 211 -18.07 -9.24 -15.55
N LEU A 212 -18.27 -9.14 -14.24
CA LEU A 212 -19.33 -9.86 -13.53
C LEU A 212 -20.71 -9.41 -13.99
N ASP A 213 -20.91 -8.13 -14.28
CA ASP A 213 -22.18 -7.62 -14.83
C ASP A 213 -22.44 -8.14 -16.25
N VAL A 214 -21.42 -8.20 -17.12
CA VAL A 214 -21.62 -8.58 -18.54
C VAL A 214 -21.56 -10.08 -18.82
N TRP A 215 -20.78 -10.83 -18.06
CA TRP A 215 -20.63 -12.29 -18.24
C TRP A 215 -21.45 -13.08 -17.22
N GLY A 216 -21.74 -12.49 -16.07
CA GLY A 216 -22.26 -13.23 -14.93
C GLY A 216 -21.18 -14.05 -14.23
N LYS A 217 -21.45 -14.39 -12.97
CA LYS A 217 -20.54 -15.11 -12.06
C LYS A 217 -19.99 -16.41 -12.67
N GLN A 218 -20.84 -17.30 -13.18
CA GLN A 218 -20.39 -18.62 -13.63
C GLN A 218 -19.40 -18.51 -14.79
N GLN A 219 -19.75 -17.72 -15.82
CA GLN A 219 -18.88 -17.54 -16.98
C GLN A 219 -17.56 -16.84 -16.60
N PHE A 220 -17.59 -15.89 -15.65
CA PHE A 220 -16.38 -15.27 -15.12
C PHE A 220 -15.46 -16.32 -14.49
N LEU A 221 -15.99 -17.15 -13.58
CA LEU A 221 -15.20 -18.18 -12.89
C LEU A 221 -14.65 -19.24 -13.85
N ASP A 222 -15.43 -19.66 -14.84
CA ASP A 222 -14.98 -20.61 -15.89
C ASP A 222 -13.81 -20.04 -16.71
N ARG A 223 -13.77 -18.72 -16.87
CA ARG A 223 -12.74 -17.97 -17.62
C ARG A 223 -11.52 -17.60 -16.79
N TYR A 224 -11.61 -17.62 -15.46
CA TYR A 224 -10.62 -17.05 -14.54
C TYR A 224 -9.17 -17.50 -14.81
N LYS A 225 -8.97 -18.79 -15.13
CA LYS A 225 -7.64 -19.37 -15.36
C LYS A 225 -7.18 -19.37 -16.81
N THR A 226 -8.11 -19.39 -17.75
CA THR A 226 -7.82 -19.78 -19.15
C THR A 226 -8.15 -18.68 -20.17
N TRP A 227 -8.74 -17.57 -19.74
CA TRP A 227 -9.15 -16.51 -20.64
C TRP A 227 -7.93 -15.80 -21.27
N GLN A 228 -7.91 -15.81 -22.60
CA GLN A 228 -6.94 -15.12 -23.44
C GLN A 228 -7.71 -14.29 -24.47
N PRO A 229 -7.94 -12.99 -24.22
CA PRO A 229 -8.74 -12.17 -25.11
C PRO A 229 -8.02 -11.83 -26.40
N THR A 230 -8.79 -11.74 -27.49
CA THR A 230 -8.30 -11.17 -28.75
C THR A 230 -8.27 -9.64 -28.68
N ALA A 231 -7.49 -8.98 -29.53
CA ALA A 231 -7.46 -7.51 -29.59
C ALA A 231 -8.85 -6.88 -29.80
N ALA A 232 -9.71 -7.52 -30.60
CA ALA A 232 -11.09 -7.08 -30.81
C ALA A 232 -11.96 -7.22 -29.54
N GLU A 233 -11.76 -8.29 -28.77
CA GLU A 233 -12.43 -8.47 -27.48
C GLU A 233 -11.95 -7.42 -26.47
N ILE A 234 -10.65 -7.14 -26.40
CA ILE A 234 -10.08 -6.09 -25.54
C ILE A 234 -10.72 -4.74 -25.86
N ALA A 235 -10.74 -4.32 -27.12
CA ALA A 235 -11.32 -3.04 -27.52
C ALA A 235 -12.82 -2.93 -27.15
N LYS A 236 -13.59 -4.01 -27.32
CA LYS A 236 -15.00 -4.06 -26.93
C LYS A 236 -15.18 -3.96 -25.42
N LEU A 237 -14.39 -4.71 -24.65
CA LEU A 237 -14.46 -4.70 -23.18
C LEU A 237 -14.01 -3.36 -22.61
N GLU A 238 -12.97 -2.75 -23.18
CA GLU A 238 -12.47 -1.44 -22.79
C GLU A 238 -13.54 -0.36 -22.97
N ALA A 239 -14.22 -0.33 -24.12
CA ALA A 239 -15.31 0.62 -24.35
C ALA A 239 -16.44 0.49 -23.32
N GLY A 240 -16.85 -0.74 -22.99
CA GLY A 240 -17.89 -0.97 -21.98
C GLY A 240 -17.43 -0.66 -20.55
N TRP A 241 -16.18 -0.99 -20.22
CA TRP A 241 -15.59 -0.67 -18.92
C TRP A 241 -15.39 0.83 -18.73
N HIS A 242 -14.96 1.56 -19.76
CA HIS A 242 -14.89 3.03 -19.73
C HIS A 242 -16.28 3.65 -19.52
N TRP A 243 -17.32 3.10 -20.12
CA TRP A 243 -18.68 3.53 -19.83
C TRP A 243 -19.06 3.29 -18.36
N HIS A 244 -18.72 2.11 -17.81
CA HIS A 244 -18.92 1.79 -16.40
C HIS A 244 -18.17 2.78 -15.47
N LEU A 245 -16.90 3.08 -15.74
CA LEU A 245 -16.12 4.07 -15.00
C LEU A 245 -16.73 5.47 -15.07
N ALA A 246 -17.23 5.88 -16.24
CA ALA A 246 -17.92 7.16 -16.40
C ALA A 246 -19.21 7.24 -15.57
N GLN A 247 -19.94 6.13 -15.41
CA GLN A 247 -21.09 6.08 -14.51
C GLN A 247 -20.67 6.21 -13.04
N LEU A 248 -19.62 5.50 -12.62
CA LEU A 248 -19.08 5.64 -11.26
C LEU A 248 -18.62 7.08 -10.98
N ALA A 249 -17.91 7.71 -11.92
CA ALA A 249 -17.51 9.11 -11.79
C ALA A 249 -18.69 10.07 -11.67
N ASN A 250 -19.80 9.80 -12.38
CA ASN A 250 -21.02 10.58 -12.22
C ASN A 250 -21.69 10.33 -10.86
N GLU A 251 -21.74 9.08 -10.39
CA GLU A 251 -22.27 8.69 -9.08
C GLU A 251 -21.54 9.41 -7.93
N PHE A 252 -20.20 9.40 -7.95
CA PHE A 252 -19.38 9.98 -6.89
C PHE A 252 -19.11 11.47 -7.04
N ARG A 253 -19.54 12.13 -8.13
CA ARG A 253 -19.21 13.54 -8.44
C ARG A 253 -19.44 14.49 -7.26
N GLY A 254 -20.57 14.34 -6.56
CA GLY A 254 -20.90 15.16 -5.40
C GLY A 254 -19.92 14.98 -4.25
N GLN A 255 -19.57 13.72 -3.94
CA GLN A 255 -18.60 13.40 -2.89
C GLN A 255 -17.21 13.92 -3.24
N MET A 256 -16.74 13.71 -4.48
CA MET A 256 -15.43 14.20 -4.94
C MET A 256 -15.33 15.74 -4.86
N ALA A 257 -16.42 16.45 -5.20
CA ALA A 257 -16.49 17.89 -5.07
C ALA A 257 -16.48 18.36 -3.60
N ALA A 258 -17.20 17.66 -2.73
CA ALA A 258 -17.23 17.95 -1.30
C ALA A 258 -15.86 17.72 -0.65
N ASP A 259 -15.20 16.61 -0.97
CA ASP A 259 -13.86 16.28 -0.50
C ASP A 259 -12.86 17.39 -0.88
N ARG A 260 -12.87 17.79 -2.16
CA ARG A 260 -12.04 18.89 -2.65
C ARG A 260 -12.32 20.22 -1.94
N ALA A 261 -13.59 20.52 -1.68
CA ALA A 261 -13.98 21.75 -0.98
C ALA A 261 -13.56 21.72 0.50
N SER A 262 -13.55 20.55 1.11
CA SER A 262 -13.15 20.32 2.51
C SER A 262 -11.63 20.21 2.71
N PHE A 263 -10.85 20.10 1.62
CA PHE A 263 -9.41 19.93 1.72
C PHE A 263 -8.77 21.11 2.47
N PRO A 264 -7.93 20.85 3.50
CA PRO A 264 -7.34 21.90 4.31
C PRO A 264 -6.59 22.93 3.48
N LYS A 265 -6.86 24.21 3.72
CA LYS A 265 -6.12 25.31 3.09
C LYS A 265 -4.85 25.57 3.88
N PHE A 266 -3.76 25.86 3.18
CA PHE A 266 -2.54 26.34 3.81
C PHE A 266 -2.78 27.68 4.49
N GLY A 267 -2.59 27.71 5.80
CA GLY A 267 -2.61 28.92 6.60
C GLY A 267 -1.20 29.47 6.82
N ASP A 268 -0.85 29.60 8.09
CA ASP A 268 0.34 30.29 8.60
C ASP A 268 1.68 29.87 7.99
N PHE A 269 2.69 30.71 8.27
CA PHE A 269 4.08 30.49 7.87
C PHE A 269 4.61 29.11 8.30
N ARG A 270 5.27 28.41 7.36
CA ARG A 270 5.82 27.07 7.58
C ARG A 270 7.29 27.12 7.94
N LYS A 271 7.60 26.70 9.16
CA LYS A 271 8.95 26.40 9.67
C LYS A 271 9.28 24.95 9.29
N GLY A 272 9.55 24.76 8.01
CA GLY A 272 9.74 23.45 7.39
C GLY A 272 11.10 22.83 7.67
N PHE A 273 11.15 21.50 7.71
CA PHE A 273 12.38 20.71 7.74
C PHE A 273 12.37 19.66 6.62
N CYS A 274 13.51 19.46 5.96
CA CYS A 274 13.69 18.35 5.03
C CYS A 274 13.93 17.07 5.82
N PHE A 275 12.86 16.32 6.08
CA PHE A 275 12.95 15.09 6.87
C PHE A 275 13.39 13.94 5.97
N ALA A 276 14.70 13.67 5.95
CA ALA A 276 15.33 12.68 5.07
C ALA A 276 15.38 11.28 5.70
N HIS A 277 15.31 10.26 4.84
CA HIS A 277 15.43 8.85 5.23
C HIS A 277 16.89 8.47 5.41
N GLU A 278 17.45 8.77 6.58
CA GLU A 278 18.87 8.51 6.89
C GLU A 278 19.11 7.15 7.60
N GLY A 279 18.07 6.33 7.73
CA GLY A 279 18.14 5.00 8.34
C GLY A 279 17.65 3.91 7.41
N TYR A 280 18.56 3.05 6.97
CA TYR A 280 18.26 1.99 5.98
C TYR A 280 17.97 0.63 6.61
N GLN A 281 17.43 0.62 7.83
CA GLN A 281 16.91 -0.57 8.52
C GLN A 281 15.49 -0.31 9.00
N ILE A 282 14.72 -1.38 9.18
CA ILE A 282 13.33 -1.32 9.64
C ILE A 282 13.18 -0.49 10.92
N TYR A 283 14.12 -0.64 11.86
CA TYR A 283 14.06 0.00 13.18
C TYR A 283 14.61 1.45 13.23
N ASN A 284 15.10 1.99 12.11
CA ASN A 284 15.66 3.35 12.08
C ASN A 284 15.30 4.19 10.84
N GLY A 285 14.51 3.66 9.91
CA GLY A 285 13.94 4.41 8.78
C GLY A 285 12.60 5.07 9.10
N TYR A 286 11.97 5.68 8.09
CA TYR A 286 10.70 6.42 8.20
C TYR A 286 9.56 5.71 8.94
N LEU A 287 9.41 4.38 8.85
CA LEU A 287 8.34 3.64 9.55
C LEU A 287 8.62 3.34 11.03
N SER A 288 9.78 3.75 11.55
CA SER A 288 10.29 3.33 12.85
C SER A 288 9.95 4.30 13.98
N ARG A 289 9.91 3.78 15.21
CA ARG A 289 9.82 4.59 16.43
C ARG A 289 10.96 5.61 16.58
N LYS A 290 12.13 5.35 16.00
CA LYS A 290 13.24 6.33 15.98
C LYS A 290 12.90 7.53 15.09
N SER A 291 12.25 7.29 13.95
CA SER A 291 11.70 8.34 13.10
C SER A 291 10.62 9.12 13.85
N ASP A 292 9.70 8.44 14.54
CA ASP A 292 8.67 9.08 15.36
C ASP A 292 9.27 10.00 16.44
N ALA A 293 10.30 9.52 17.16
CA ALA A 293 10.99 10.31 18.17
C ALA A 293 11.70 11.54 17.57
N ALA A 294 12.27 11.40 16.36
CA ALA A 294 12.89 12.52 15.65
C ALA A 294 11.86 13.57 15.22
N LEU A 295 10.69 13.14 14.73
CA LEU A 295 9.57 14.03 14.39
C LEU A 295 9.02 14.75 15.63
N ALA A 296 8.85 14.02 16.73
CA ALA A 296 8.43 14.62 18.01
C ALA A 296 9.44 15.68 18.48
N LYS A 297 10.74 15.37 18.37
CA LYS A 297 11.78 16.34 18.72
C LYS A 297 11.77 17.58 17.83
N LEU A 298 11.51 17.41 16.53
CA LEU A 298 11.35 18.53 15.61
C LEU A 298 10.15 19.41 15.97
N ALA A 299 9.02 18.81 16.37
CA ALA A 299 7.85 19.55 16.87
C ALA A 299 8.18 20.37 18.13
N GLU A 300 8.88 19.76 19.10
CA GLU A 300 9.32 20.45 20.33
C GLU A 300 10.22 21.66 20.04
N MET A 301 11.04 21.60 18.98
CA MET A 301 11.88 22.72 18.55
C MET A 301 11.11 23.81 17.78
N GLY A 302 9.80 23.63 17.59
CA GLY A 302 8.92 24.57 16.91
C GLY A 302 8.82 24.38 15.39
N GLY A 303 9.28 23.25 14.86
CA GLY A 303 9.00 22.84 13.48
C GLY A 303 7.51 22.54 13.30
N ASN A 304 6.91 23.04 12.21
CA ASN A 304 5.48 22.86 11.94
C ASN A 304 5.19 22.30 10.53
N ALA A 305 6.24 21.91 9.80
CA ALA A 305 6.11 21.25 8.52
C ALA A 305 7.31 20.35 8.22
N VAL A 306 7.08 19.29 7.47
CA VAL A 306 8.13 18.38 6.98
C VAL A 306 7.95 18.06 5.51
N SER A 307 9.05 17.87 4.78
CA SER A 307 9.02 17.16 3.50
C SER A 307 9.44 15.71 3.68
N ILE A 308 8.65 14.77 3.20
CA ILE A 308 8.97 13.33 3.15
C ILE A 308 9.36 13.00 1.71
N THR A 309 10.54 12.42 1.53
CA THR A 309 11.15 12.23 0.21
C THR A 309 11.30 10.74 -0.10
N PRO A 310 10.37 10.11 -0.83
CA PRO A 310 10.61 8.81 -1.42
C PRO A 310 11.46 8.94 -2.68
N PHE A 311 12.58 8.23 -2.71
CA PHE A 311 13.46 8.20 -3.87
C PHE A 311 13.08 7.07 -4.84
N SER A 312 13.10 7.38 -6.13
CA SER A 312 13.26 6.40 -7.20
C SER A 312 14.64 6.57 -7.82
N PHE A 313 15.10 5.58 -8.58
CA PHE A 313 16.42 5.60 -9.20
C PHE A 313 16.34 5.67 -10.72
N MET A 314 17.24 6.44 -11.31
CA MET A 314 17.58 6.36 -12.72
C MET A 314 19.11 6.29 -12.87
N ARG A 315 19.60 5.46 -13.79
CA ARG A 315 21.05 5.25 -13.96
C ARG A 315 21.71 6.22 -14.93
N ASP A 316 21.03 6.51 -16.03
CA ASP A 316 21.57 7.25 -17.17
C ASP A 316 20.66 8.46 -17.45
N PRO A 317 21.14 9.70 -17.30
CA PRO A 317 20.34 10.90 -17.58
C PRO A 317 19.97 11.03 -19.07
N GLY A 318 20.66 10.32 -19.96
CA GLY A 318 20.43 10.36 -21.41
C GLY A 318 19.43 9.34 -21.93
N LYS A 319 18.89 8.45 -21.09
CA LYS A 319 18.02 7.35 -21.53
C LYS A 319 16.76 7.26 -20.69
N PRO A 320 15.58 7.09 -21.32
CA PRO A 320 14.35 6.91 -20.59
C PRO A 320 14.42 5.59 -19.81
N ALA A 321 13.99 5.63 -18.55
CA ALA A 321 13.99 4.47 -17.68
C ALA A 321 12.68 4.37 -16.88
N PHE A 322 12.32 3.14 -16.54
CA PHE A 322 11.22 2.89 -15.63
C PHE A 322 11.60 3.34 -14.21
N LEU A 323 10.86 4.30 -13.67
CA LEU A 323 10.96 4.71 -12.28
C LEU A 323 10.21 3.69 -11.41
N ARG A 324 10.94 3.01 -10.52
CA ARG A 324 10.41 1.93 -9.67
C ARG A 324 9.87 2.50 -8.36
N PHE A 325 8.82 1.87 -7.85
CA PHE A 325 8.36 2.10 -6.48
C PHE A 325 9.27 1.34 -5.51
N SER A 326 9.61 1.97 -4.40
CA SER A 326 10.44 1.37 -3.37
C SER A 326 9.64 0.30 -2.63
N SER A 327 10.21 -0.91 -2.45
CA SER A 327 9.52 -2.05 -1.83
C SER A 327 10.33 -2.75 -0.74
N GLY A 328 11.50 -2.21 -0.38
CA GLY A 328 12.34 -2.78 0.66
C GLY A 328 11.81 -2.46 2.05
N SER A 329 11.83 -3.43 2.97
CA SER A 329 11.28 -3.26 4.32
C SER A 329 11.98 -2.20 5.19
N GLY A 330 13.17 -1.74 4.80
CA GLY A 330 13.90 -0.64 5.44
C GLY A 330 14.09 0.58 4.55
N SER A 331 13.45 0.62 3.38
CA SER A 331 13.56 1.72 2.42
C SER A 331 12.34 2.64 2.47
N GLU A 332 12.32 3.67 1.64
CA GLU A 332 11.24 4.65 1.51
C GLU A 332 10.02 4.10 0.74
N ASN A 333 9.58 2.89 1.10
CA ASN A 333 8.37 2.28 0.55
C ASN A 333 7.10 3.02 1.00
N ASP A 334 5.96 2.64 0.42
CA ASP A 334 4.69 3.31 0.65
C ASP A 334 4.32 3.34 2.13
N GLU A 335 4.45 2.22 2.83
CA GLU A 335 4.14 2.13 4.26
C GLU A 335 5.02 3.04 5.10
N SER A 336 6.30 3.18 4.73
CA SER A 336 7.22 4.14 5.36
C SER A 336 6.80 5.58 5.18
N VAL A 337 6.45 5.96 3.95
CA VAL A 337 5.99 7.31 3.62
C VAL A 337 4.68 7.62 4.35
N ILE A 338 3.71 6.71 4.27
CA ILE A 338 2.39 6.83 4.91
C ILE A 338 2.55 6.95 6.43
N HIS A 339 3.36 6.08 7.04
CA HIS A 339 3.61 6.11 8.48
C HIS A 339 4.17 7.47 8.92
N SER A 340 5.28 7.92 8.31
CA SER A 340 5.89 9.21 8.65
C SER A 340 4.93 10.39 8.40
N ALA A 341 4.12 10.35 7.35
CA ALA A 341 3.14 11.39 7.06
C ALA A 341 2.06 11.46 8.14
N LEU A 342 1.50 10.32 8.55
CA LEU A 342 0.48 10.26 9.59
C LEU A 342 1.06 10.64 10.97
N THR A 343 2.29 10.22 11.30
CA THR A 343 2.96 10.66 12.54
C THR A 343 3.19 12.16 12.54
N ALA A 344 3.71 12.74 11.45
CA ALA A 344 3.92 14.19 11.39
C ALA A 344 2.60 14.97 11.54
N LYS A 345 1.52 14.50 10.91
CA LYS A 345 0.18 15.09 11.03
C LYS A 345 -0.38 14.99 12.44
N SER A 346 -0.18 13.88 13.15
CA SER A 346 -0.64 13.73 14.53
C SER A 346 0.07 14.69 15.50
N LEU A 347 1.29 15.13 15.15
CA LEU A 347 2.05 16.18 15.82
C LEU A 347 1.66 17.61 15.38
N GLY A 348 0.62 17.75 14.55
CA GLY A 348 0.14 19.05 14.06
C GLY A 348 1.01 19.67 12.96
N MET A 349 1.91 18.90 12.34
CA MET A 349 2.73 19.37 11.23
C MET A 349 2.00 19.25 9.90
N SER A 350 2.31 20.16 8.97
CA SER A 350 1.98 19.97 7.54
C SER A 350 3.02 19.10 6.84
N VAL A 351 2.57 18.30 5.89
CA VAL A 351 3.41 17.33 5.18
C VAL A 351 3.46 17.67 3.70
N MET A 352 4.67 17.74 3.16
CA MET A 352 4.94 17.75 1.72
C MET A 352 5.46 16.39 1.30
N LEU A 353 4.74 15.70 0.42
CA LEU A 353 5.25 14.53 -0.29
C LEU A 353 6.13 15.01 -1.45
N LYS A 354 7.41 14.64 -1.42
CA LYS A 354 8.41 15.10 -2.40
C LYS A 354 9.08 13.91 -3.10
N PRO A 355 8.38 13.20 -4.01
CA PRO A 355 8.99 12.12 -4.77
C PRO A 355 10.18 12.66 -5.57
N HIS A 356 11.33 11.98 -5.51
CA HIS A 356 12.57 12.47 -6.08
C HIS A 356 13.29 11.39 -6.89
N ILE A 357 13.77 11.73 -8.09
CA ILE A 357 14.61 10.85 -8.91
C ILE A 357 16.05 11.03 -8.46
N TRP A 358 16.64 9.99 -7.87
CA TRP A 358 18.08 9.91 -7.64
C TRP A 358 18.78 9.43 -8.91
N LEU A 359 19.84 10.13 -9.33
CA LEU A 359 20.66 9.76 -10.48
C LEU A 359 22.02 9.20 -10.01
N GLY A 360 22.43 8.09 -10.64
CA GLY A 360 23.71 7.46 -10.36
C GLY A 360 24.90 8.21 -10.99
N GLY A 361 26.11 7.83 -10.60
CA GLY A 361 27.33 8.25 -11.31
C GLY A 361 27.73 9.72 -11.15
N GLY A 362 27.21 10.42 -10.14
CA GLY A 362 27.49 11.84 -9.89
C GLY A 362 26.64 12.81 -10.70
N SER A 363 25.67 12.32 -11.47
CA SER A 363 24.65 13.15 -12.13
C SER A 363 23.55 13.58 -11.16
N TRP A 364 22.79 14.60 -11.53
CA TRP A 364 21.68 15.14 -10.74
C TRP A 364 20.45 15.38 -11.66
N PRO A 365 19.23 15.53 -11.13
CA PRO A 365 17.99 15.53 -11.94
C PRO A 365 17.95 16.52 -13.11
N GLY A 366 18.63 17.66 -13.02
CA GLY A 366 18.72 18.61 -14.13
C GLY A 366 19.61 18.16 -15.29
N ASP A 367 20.42 17.11 -15.12
CA ASP A 367 21.21 16.52 -16.20
C ASP A 367 20.34 15.73 -17.20
N ILE A 368 19.13 15.33 -16.80
CA ILE A 368 18.20 14.55 -17.63
C ILE A 368 18.03 15.21 -18.99
N HIS A 369 18.42 14.49 -20.04
CA HIS A 369 18.43 15.00 -21.41
C HIS A 369 18.29 13.84 -22.41
N MET A 370 17.06 13.57 -22.81
CA MET A 370 16.76 12.49 -23.75
C MET A 370 17.30 12.79 -25.15
N GLN A 371 17.69 11.74 -25.88
CA GLN A 371 18.38 11.87 -27.17
C GLN A 371 17.45 12.13 -28.36
N SER A 372 16.14 11.97 -28.16
CA SER A 372 15.12 12.13 -29.20
C SER A 372 13.74 12.48 -28.61
N ASP A 373 12.82 12.95 -29.45
CA ASP A 373 11.42 13.18 -29.06
C ASP A 373 10.72 11.89 -28.60
N ALA A 374 11.07 10.75 -29.21
CA ALA A 374 10.55 9.45 -28.81
C ALA A 374 11.03 9.06 -27.40
N ASP A 375 12.29 9.32 -27.10
CA ASP A 375 12.85 9.09 -25.77
C ASP A 375 12.22 10.04 -24.73
N TRP A 376 11.98 11.30 -25.09
CA TRP A 376 11.23 12.25 -24.25
C TRP A 376 9.82 11.76 -23.95
N GLN A 377 9.08 11.30 -24.97
CA GLN A 377 7.75 10.75 -24.78
C GLN A 377 7.79 9.54 -23.83
N GLN A 378 8.76 8.64 -24.00
CA GLN A 378 8.92 7.49 -23.12
C GLN A 378 9.28 7.90 -21.68
N PHE A 379 10.15 8.89 -21.50
CA PHE A 379 10.47 9.45 -20.19
C PHE A 379 9.22 10.01 -19.51
N PHE A 380 8.42 10.85 -20.19
CA PHE A 380 7.22 11.43 -19.62
C PHE A 380 6.13 10.39 -19.34
N ASN A 381 6.00 9.34 -20.16
CA ASN A 381 5.11 8.22 -19.86
C ASN A 381 5.54 7.51 -18.56
N ASN A 382 6.85 7.26 -18.40
CA ASN A 382 7.41 6.67 -17.18
C ASN A 382 7.22 7.56 -15.95
N TYR A 383 7.45 8.86 -16.12
CA TYR A 383 7.28 9.87 -15.07
C TYR A 383 5.81 9.99 -14.66
N HIS A 384 4.88 10.03 -15.62
CA HIS A 384 3.45 10.11 -15.37
C HIS A 384 2.96 8.90 -14.56
N ARG A 385 3.31 7.67 -14.98
CA ARG A 385 2.97 6.44 -14.25
C ARG A 385 3.49 6.47 -12.80
N TRP A 386 4.71 6.95 -12.62
CA TRP A 386 5.33 7.07 -11.29
C TRP A 386 4.70 8.19 -10.45
N MET A 387 4.41 9.35 -11.02
CA MET A 387 3.87 10.50 -10.27
C MET A 387 2.40 10.32 -9.91
N ARG A 388 1.58 9.67 -10.75
CA ARG A 388 0.16 9.41 -10.42
C ARG A 388 -0.01 8.53 -9.18
N HIS A 389 0.96 7.66 -8.90
CA HIS A 389 1.00 6.86 -7.67
C HIS A 389 1.06 7.75 -6.43
N TYR A 390 2.03 8.67 -6.38
CA TYR A 390 2.18 9.59 -5.24
C TYR A 390 1.08 10.65 -5.17
N ALA A 391 0.51 11.05 -6.31
CA ALA A 391 -0.67 11.90 -6.33
C ALA A 391 -1.88 11.20 -5.68
N LEU A 392 -2.11 9.94 -6.02
CA LEU A 392 -3.17 9.15 -5.41
C LEU A 392 -2.90 8.89 -3.91
N MET A 393 -1.66 8.56 -3.53
CA MET A 393 -1.26 8.43 -2.12
C MET A 393 -1.52 9.72 -1.35
N ALA A 394 -1.12 10.87 -1.88
CA ALA A 394 -1.35 12.16 -1.24
C ALA A 394 -2.84 12.44 -1.04
N GLU A 395 -3.70 12.09 -2.00
CA GLU A 395 -5.14 12.23 -1.86
C GLU A 395 -5.73 11.26 -0.82
N MET A 396 -5.34 9.97 -0.88
CA MET A 396 -5.80 8.93 0.05
C MET A 396 -5.50 9.26 1.51
N TYR A 397 -4.30 9.75 1.79
CA TYR A 397 -3.84 10.04 3.15
C TYR A 397 -3.89 11.54 3.51
N GLN A 398 -4.53 12.34 2.66
CA GLN A 398 -4.69 13.79 2.81
C GLN A 398 -3.35 14.49 3.11
N ILE A 399 -2.30 14.17 2.36
CA ILE A 399 -1.01 14.86 2.47
C ILE A 399 -1.15 16.24 1.85
N ASP A 400 -0.67 17.26 2.55
CA ASP A 400 -1.04 18.65 2.24
C ASP A 400 -0.45 19.15 0.90
N VAL A 401 0.81 18.82 0.59
CA VAL A 401 1.47 19.22 -0.68
C VAL A 401 2.03 18.00 -1.38
N LEU A 402 1.83 17.91 -2.70
CA LEU A 402 2.64 17.08 -3.59
C LEU A 402 3.62 17.98 -4.36
N CYS A 403 4.92 17.68 -4.27
CA CYS A 403 5.93 18.33 -5.09
C CYS A 403 6.11 17.56 -6.41
N VAL A 404 6.00 18.25 -7.54
CA VAL A 404 6.14 17.68 -8.89
C VAL A 404 7.31 18.37 -9.60
N GLY A 405 8.09 17.60 -10.34
CA GLY A 405 9.22 18.09 -11.12
C GLY A 405 10.45 18.49 -10.29
N VAL A 406 10.67 17.85 -9.14
CA VAL A 406 11.78 18.15 -8.22
C VAL A 406 13.11 18.17 -8.98
N GLU A 407 13.76 19.34 -9.00
CA GLU A 407 15.08 19.59 -9.61
C GLU A 407 15.18 19.30 -11.12
N LEU A 408 14.07 19.09 -11.81
CA LEU A 408 14.05 18.99 -13.28
C LEU A 408 14.23 20.38 -13.89
N ALA A 409 15.09 20.49 -14.90
CA ALA A 409 15.55 21.78 -15.42
C ALA A 409 15.34 22.01 -16.93
N LYS A 410 14.98 20.96 -17.69
CA LYS A 410 14.91 20.99 -19.17
C LYS A 410 13.53 20.64 -19.67
#